data_AF-A0A5Y8S2W0-F1
#
_entry.id   AF-A0A5Y8S2W0-F1
#
_cell.length_a   1.000
_cell.length_b   1.000
_cell.length_c   1.000
_cell.angle_alpha   90.00
_cell.angle_beta   90.00
_cell.angle_gamma   90.00
#
_symmetry.space_group_name_H-M   'P 1'
#
loop_
_entity.id
_entity.type
_entity.pdbx_description
1 polymer ?
#
loop_
_entity_poly.entity_id
_entity_poly.type
_entity_poly.pdbx_seq_one_letter_code
_entity_poly.pdbx_strand_id
1 'polypeptide(L)'
;MENELIVSKNMQNIIIAGNGPSLKNINYKRLPREYDVFRCNQFYFEDKYYLGKKIKAVFFNPGVFLQQYHTAKQLILKNEYEIKNIFCSTFNLPFIESNDFLHQFYNFFPDAKLGYEVIENLKEFYAYIKYNEIYFNKRITSGVYMCAIAIALGYKTIYLCGIDFYEGDVIYPFEAMSTNIKTIFPGIKDFKPSNCHSKEYDIEALKLLKSIYKVNIYALCDDSILANHFPLSININNNFTLENKHNNSINDILLTDNTPGVSFYKNQLKADNKIMLNFYNILHSKDNLIKFLNKEIAVLKKQTTQRAKARIQNHLSYKLGQALIINSKSVLGFLSLPFIILSIVISHKQEQ
;
A
#
# COMPACT_ATOMS: atom_id res chain seq x y z
N MET A 1 18.15 28.80 -4.19
CA MET A 1 16.78 29.06 -4.69
C MET A 1 16.63 28.73 -6.19
N GLU A 2 17.39 27.76 -6.73
CA GLU A 2 17.32 27.37 -8.16
C GLU A 2 16.92 25.90 -8.41
N ASN A 3 16.61 25.13 -7.35
CA ASN A 3 16.36 23.68 -7.44
C ASN A 3 14.89 23.27 -7.27
N GLU A 4 13.93 24.19 -7.44
CA GLU A 4 12.52 23.81 -7.38
C GLU A 4 12.14 23.05 -8.66
N LEU A 5 11.44 21.92 -8.53
CA LEU A 5 11.01 21.14 -9.69
C LEU A 5 9.82 21.86 -10.31
N ILE A 6 10.09 22.81 -11.20
CA ILE A 6 9.06 23.57 -11.90
C ILE A 6 8.67 22.82 -13.18
N VAL A 7 7.40 22.46 -13.29
CA VAL A 7 6.82 21.89 -14.51
C VAL A 7 6.37 23.03 -15.41
N SER A 8 6.96 23.12 -16.60
CA SER A 8 6.55 24.10 -17.60
C SER A 8 5.15 23.77 -18.13
N LYS A 9 4.32 24.78 -18.39
CA LYS A 9 3.03 24.59 -19.07
C LYS A 9 3.16 23.91 -20.44
N ASN A 10 4.34 24.00 -21.07
CA ASN A 10 4.59 23.44 -22.39
C ASN A 10 4.98 21.95 -22.37
N MET A 11 5.35 21.39 -21.21
CA MET A 11 5.76 19.98 -21.10
C MET A 11 5.22 19.40 -19.79
N GLN A 12 4.04 18.76 -19.89
CA GLN A 12 3.24 18.28 -18.76
C GLN A 12 3.01 16.76 -18.79
N ASN A 13 3.80 16.04 -19.60
CA ASN A 13 3.79 14.59 -19.69
C ASN A 13 4.85 14.00 -18.76
N ILE A 14 4.48 12.96 -18.02
CA ILE A 14 5.41 12.23 -17.15
C ILE A 14 5.23 10.73 -17.37
N ILE A 15 6.34 10.02 -17.53
CA ILE A 15 6.36 8.56 -17.40
C ILE A 15 6.71 8.23 -15.95
N ILE A 16 5.88 7.43 -15.31
CA ILE A 16 6.10 6.94 -13.96
C ILE A 16 6.28 5.44 -14.03
N ALA A 17 7.45 4.99 -13.62
CA ALA A 17 7.83 3.59 -13.69
C ALA A 17 7.96 3.00 -12.30
N GLY A 18 7.13 1.99 -12.01
CA GLY A 18 7.48 1.01 -10.99
C GLY A 18 8.57 0.07 -11.50
N ASN A 19 8.82 -1.00 -10.74
CA ASN A 19 9.84 -2.00 -11.08
C ASN A 19 9.25 -3.40 -11.24
N GLY A 20 7.97 -3.52 -11.58
CA GLY A 20 7.34 -4.79 -11.91
C GLY A 20 7.79 -5.33 -13.28
N PRO A 21 7.44 -6.59 -13.61
CA PRO A 21 7.90 -7.26 -14.83
C PRO A 21 7.54 -6.51 -16.12
N SER A 22 6.42 -5.79 -16.14
CA SER A 22 5.96 -5.05 -17.31
C SER A 22 6.92 -3.94 -17.76
N LEU A 23 7.88 -3.52 -16.93
CA LEU A 23 8.95 -2.59 -17.31
C LEU A 23 9.74 -3.09 -18.53
N LYS A 24 9.93 -4.41 -18.67
CA LYS A 24 10.61 -5.03 -19.82
C LYS A 24 9.75 -5.09 -21.09
N ASN A 25 8.44 -4.88 -20.96
CA ASN A 25 7.44 -5.07 -22.00
C ASN A 25 6.71 -3.76 -22.35
N ILE A 26 7.41 -2.62 -22.25
CA ILE A 26 6.87 -1.32 -22.68
C ILE A 26 6.64 -1.34 -24.18
N ASN A 27 5.43 -0.98 -24.63
CA ASN A 27 5.17 -0.73 -26.04
C ASN A 27 5.66 0.67 -26.41
N TYR A 28 6.89 0.76 -26.88
CA TYR A 28 7.56 2.03 -27.19
C TYR A 28 6.85 2.89 -28.22
N LYS A 29 6.01 2.30 -29.09
CA LYS A 29 5.21 3.05 -30.08
C LYS A 29 4.16 3.96 -29.43
N ARG A 30 3.85 3.71 -28.15
CA ARG A 30 2.87 4.45 -27.36
C ARG A 30 3.47 5.54 -26.47
N LEU A 31 4.81 5.68 -26.47
CA LEU A 31 5.47 6.74 -25.71
C LEU A 31 5.04 8.12 -26.23
N PRO A 32 4.77 9.10 -25.35
CA PRO A 32 4.62 10.49 -25.77
C PRO A 32 5.91 11.01 -26.42
N ARG A 33 5.81 12.06 -27.24
CA ARG A 33 7.00 12.64 -27.92
C ARG A 33 7.97 13.32 -26.94
N GLU A 34 7.42 14.02 -25.97
CA GLU A 34 8.18 14.70 -24.92
C GLU A 34 7.62 14.30 -23.57
N TYR A 35 8.51 13.96 -22.65
CA TYR A 35 8.17 13.49 -21.30
C TYR A 35 9.36 13.62 -20.35
N ASP A 36 9.05 13.81 -19.08
CA ASP A 36 9.96 13.52 -17.99
C ASP A 36 9.81 12.05 -17.53
N VAL A 37 10.76 11.56 -16.72
CA VAL A 37 10.73 10.20 -16.16
C VAL A 37 10.90 10.24 -14.64
N PHE A 38 9.98 9.57 -13.93
CA PHE A 38 10.11 9.23 -12.51
C PHE A 38 10.43 7.75 -12.34
N ARG A 39 11.40 7.45 -11.47
CA ARG A 39 11.83 6.10 -11.10
C ARG A 39 11.84 5.95 -9.58
N CYS A 40 11.72 4.73 -9.06
CA CYS A 40 11.76 4.51 -7.61
C CYS A 40 12.64 3.33 -7.19
N ASN A 41 13.10 3.35 -5.94
CA ASN A 41 13.76 2.23 -5.26
C ASN A 41 14.91 1.63 -6.11
N GLN A 42 14.91 0.32 -6.34
CA GLN A 42 15.97 -0.40 -7.05
C GLN A 42 15.87 -0.30 -8.59
N PHE A 43 15.40 0.82 -9.14
CA PHE A 43 15.23 0.98 -10.59
C PHE A 43 16.51 0.68 -11.38
N TYR A 44 17.67 0.99 -10.80
CA TYR A 44 18.98 0.84 -11.44
C TYR A 44 19.45 -0.61 -11.54
N PHE A 45 18.72 -1.58 -10.97
CA PHE A 45 18.95 -3.01 -11.15
C PHE A 45 18.54 -3.49 -12.55
N GLU A 46 17.82 -2.67 -13.32
CA GLU A 46 17.50 -2.96 -14.72
C GLU A 46 18.76 -3.28 -15.53
N ASP A 47 18.70 -4.30 -16.40
CA ASP A 47 19.81 -4.71 -17.26
C ASP A 47 19.96 -3.81 -18.50
N LYS A 48 18.94 -3.03 -18.81
CA LYS A 48 18.89 -2.09 -19.93
C LYS A 48 18.23 -0.79 -19.49
N TYR A 49 18.53 0.30 -20.18
CA TYR A 49 17.90 1.59 -19.92
C TYR A 49 16.50 1.63 -20.55
N TYR A 50 15.53 0.92 -19.94
CA TYR A 50 14.16 0.77 -20.45
C TYR A 50 13.44 2.09 -20.70
N LEU A 51 13.82 3.14 -19.98
CA LEU A 51 13.32 4.52 -20.13
C LEU A 51 14.43 5.55 -20.29
N GLY A 52 15.63 5.10 -20.69
CA GLY A 52 16.79 5.95 -20.87
C GLY A 52 17.45 6.37 -19.56
N LYS A 53 18.49 7.20 -19.68
CA LYS A 53 19.37 7.58 -18.57
C LYS A 53 18.95 8.86 -17.84
N LYS A 54 18.06 9.66 -18.44
CA LYS A 54 17.64 10.96 -17.93
C LYS A 54 16.41 10.82 -17.04
N ILE A 55 16.62 10.99 -15.74
CA ILE A 55 15.60 10.84 -14.71
C ILE A 55 15.32 12.19 -14.08
N LYS A 56 14.07 12.64 -14.20
CA LYS A 56 13.62 13.91 -13.63
C LYS A 56 13.60 13.87 -12.11
N ALA A 57 13.14 12.75 -11.54
CA ALA A 57 13.17 12.52 -10.11
C ALA A 57 13.26 11.01 -9.78
N VAL A 58 14.06 10.69 -8.76
CA VAL A 58 14.07 9.37 -8.13
C VAL A 58 13.39 9.42 -6.76
N PHE A 59 12.74 8.33 -6.40
CA PHE A 59 11.97 8.21 -5.15
C PHE A 59 12.45 7.01 -4.34
N PHE A 60 12.85 7.25 -3.10
CA PHE A 60 13.37 6.21 -2.21
C PHE A 60 12.59 6.17 -0.90
N ASN A 61 12.43 4.97 -0.34
CA ASN A 61 11.76 4.80 0.94
C ASN A 61 12.67 5.24 2.11
N PRO A 62 12.10 5.78 3.22
CA PRO A 62 12.85 6.27 4.38
C PRO A 62 13.83 5.25 4.96
N GLY A 63 13.40 4.00 5.10
CA GLY A 63 14.17 2.93 5.76
C GLY A 63 15.49 2.55 5.07
N VAL A 64 15.69 2.92 3.81
CA VAL A 64 16.93 2.69 3.04
C VAL A 64 17.49 3.99 2.46
N PHE A 65 16.97 5.15 2.88
CA PHE A 65 17.27 6.41 2.22
C PHE A 65 18.77 6.75 2.26
N LEU A 66 19.46 6.42 3.35
CA LEU A 66 20.91 6.62 3.48
C LEU A 66 21.70 5.90 2.36
N GLN A 67 21.45 4.60 2.17
CA GLN A 67 22.12 3.79 1.16
C GLN A 67 21.68 4.16 -0.25
N GLN A 68 20.38 4.44 -0.46
CA GLN A 68 19.86 4.82 -1.76
C GLN A 68 20.36 6.20 -2.21
N TYR A 69 20.46 7.16 -1.29
CA TYR A 69 21.06 8.47 -1.57
C TYR A 69 22.53 8.32 -1.97
N HIS A 70 23.31 7.53 -1.21
CA HIS A 70 24.69 7.21 -1.58
C HIS A 70 24.79 6.55 -2.97
N THR A 71 23.93 5.56 -3.23
CA THR A 71 23.88 4.86 -4.51
C THR A 71 23.52 5.80 -5.66
N ALA A 72 22.54 6.68 -5.48
CA ALA A 72 22.15 7.68 -6.47
C ALA A 72 23.31 8.64 -6.80
N LYS A 73 24.08 9.08 -5.79
CA LYS A 73 25.29 9.89 -6.04
C LYS A 73 26.32 9.12 -6.87
N GLN A 74 26.55 7.84 -6.60
CA GLN A 74 27.48 7.03 -7.38
C GLN A 74 26.99 6.78 -8.82
N LEU A 75 25.68 6.57 -9.01
CA LEU A 75 25.08 6.46 -10.34
C LEU A 75 25.29 7.73 -11.18
N ILE A 76 25.18 8.91 -10.56
CA ILE A 76 25.46 10.21 -11.20
C ILE A 76 26.96 10.35 -11.51
N LEU A 77 27.82 10.13 -10.52
CA LEU A 77 29.28 10.28 -10.67
C LEU A 77 29.88 9.34 -11.73
N LYS A 78 29.31 8.13 -11.87
CA LYS A 78 29.70 7.16 -12.90
C LYS A 78 29.03 7.38 -14.25
N ASN A 79 28.23 8.44 -14.41
CA ASN A 79 27.45 8.73 -15.62
C ASN A 79 26.55 7.55 -16.06
N GLU A 80 26.05 6.74 -15.12
CA GLU A 80 25.06 5.70 -15.38
C GLU A 80 23.66 6.31 -15.54
N TYR A 81 23.35 7.34 -14.76
CA TYR A 81 22.08 8.09 -14.88
C TYR A 81 22.31 9.59 -14.62
N GLU A 82 21.56 10.43 -15.33
CA GLU A 82 21.39 11.84 -15.00
C GLU A 82 20.15 11.96 -14.10
N ILE A 83 20.31 12.34 -12.84
CA ILE A 83 19.21 12.43 -11.86
C ILE A 83 19.09 13.88 -11.40
N LYS A 84 17.94 14.52 -11.70
CA LYS A 84 17.73 15.94 -11.37
C LYS A 84 17.22 16.19 -9.95
N ASN A 85 16.42 15.29 -9.40
CA ASN A 85 15.84 15.43 -8.07
C ASN A 85 15.85 14.10 -7.33
N ILE A 86 16.05 14.13 -6.02
CA ILE A 86 16.01 12.96 -5.15
C ILE A 86 14.95 13.20 -4.08
N PHE A 87 13.91 12.36 -4.06
CA PHE A 87 12.82 12.43 -3.09
C PHE A 87 12.89 11.26 -2.12
N CYS A 88 12.65 11.54 -0.85
CA CYS A 88 12.24 10.54 0.12
C CYS A 88 10.71 10.42 0.12
N SER A 89 10.19 9.22 -0.07
CA SER A 89 8.74 8.97 -0.13
C SER A 89 8.17 8.90 1.28
N THR A 90 7.71 10.04 1.80
CA THR A 90 7.30 10.23 3.19
C THR A 90 5.83 10.61 3.33
N PHE A 91 5.22 10.29 4.48
CA PHE A 91 3.82 10.60 4.79
C PHE A 91 3.65 11.53 6.00
N ASN A 92 4.73 11.85 6.72
CA ASN A 92 4.67 12.60 7.98
C ASN A 92 3.69 11.94 8.96
N LEU A 93 3.93 10.64 9.20
CA LEU A 93 3.22 9.83 10.17
C LEU A 93 4.25 9.15 11.09
N PRO A 94 4.18 9.35 12.42
CA PRO A 94 5.24 8.96 13.36
C PRO A 94 5.43 7.45 13.51
N PHE A 95 4.46 6.65 13.03
CA PHE A 95 4.56 5.19 12.97
C PHE A 95 5.08 4.66 11.63
N ILE A 96 5.41 5.55 10.67
CA ILE A 96 6.05 5.23 9.39
C ILE A 96 7.45 5.83 9.33
N GLU A 97 7.59 7.11 9.70
CA GLU A 97 8.87 7.81 9.78
C GLU A 97 9.07 8.36 11.19
N SER A 98 10.28 8.25 11.74
CA SER A 98 10.57 8.81 13.05
C SER A 98 10.66 10.35 13.01
N ASN A 99 10.34 10.98 14.13
CA ASN A 99 10.47 12.44 14.26
C ASN A 99 11.90 12.90 14.03
N ASP A 100 12.90 12.16 14.55
CA ASP A 100 14.32 12.47 14.37
C ASP A 100 14.75 12.36 12.91
N PHE A 101 14.23 11.35 12.18
CA PHE A 101 14.47 11.22 10.73
C PHE A 101 13.97 12.43 9.97
N LEU A 102 12.71 12.85 10.20
CA LEU A 102 12.12 14.01 9.51
C LEU A 102 12.84 15.31 9.88
N HIS A 103 13.10 15.53 11.17
CA HIS A 103 13.75 16.75 11.67
C HIS A 103 15.17 16.93 11.14
N GLN A 104 15.95 15.85 11.05
CA GLN A 104 17.34 15.91 10.60
C GLN A 104 17.52 15.66 9.09
N PHE A 105 16.43 15.39 8.36
CA PHE A 105 16.51 14.96 6.96
C PHE A 105 17.37 15.91 6.10
N TYR A 106 17.08 17.21 6.14
CA TYR A 106 17.80 18.21 5.35
C TYR A 106 19.22 18.48 5.86
N ASN A 107 19.52 18.15 7.11
CA ASN A 107 20.88 18.24 7.66
C ASN A 107 21.78 17.16 7.06
N PHE A 108 21.24 15.96 6.83
CA PHE A 108 21.97 14.85 6.20
C PHE A 108 21.91 14.89 4.67
N PHE A 109 20.79 15.33 4.11
CA PHE A 109 20.51 15.25 2.67
C PHE A 109 20.05 16.61 2.13
N PRO A 110 20.95 17.62 2.07
CA PRO A 110 20.57 19.02 1.84
C PRO A 110 20.03 19.31 0.43
N ASP A 111 20.27 18.44 -0.55
CA ASP A 111 19.75 18.57 -1.91
C ASP A 111 18.66 17.53 -2.26
N ALA A 112 18.28 16.69 -1.29
CA ALA A 112 17.11 15.84 -1.39
C ALA A 112 15.85 16.61 -0.98
N LYS A 113 14.68 15.95 -1.10
CA LYS A 113 13.37 16.53 -0.75
C LYS A 113 12.52 15.52 0.01
N LEU A 114 11.79 15.99 1.02
CA LEU A 114 10.74 15.22 1.67
C LEU A 114 9.49 15.26 0.79
N GLY A 115 9.04 14.10 0.32
CA GLY A 115 7.88 14.02 -0.57
C GLY A 115 6.58 14.48 0.08
N TYR A 116 6.43 14.32 1.41
CA TYR A 116 5.21 14.74 2.11
C TYR A 116 4.92 16.24 1.96
N GLU A 117 5.97 17.08 1.91
CA GLU A 117 5.86 18.55 1.75
C GLU A 117 5.25 18.93 0.39
N VAL A 118 5.32 18.01 -0.58
CA VAL A 118 4.71 18.17 -1.90
C VAL A 118 3.29 17.60 -1.91
N ILE A 119 3.10 16.35 -1.48
CA ILE A 119 1.77 15.70 -1.55
C ILE A 119 0.75 16.24 -0.56
N GLU A 120 1.17 16.91 0.52
CA GLU A 120 0.23 17.55 1.45
C GLU A 120 -0.58 18.69 0.82
N ASN A 121 -0.09 19.23 -0.31
CA ASN A 121 -0.83 20.21 -1.11
C ASN A 121 -2.04 19.58 -1.82
N LEU A 122 -2.03 18.26 -2.04
CA LEU A 122 -3.18 17.49 -2.52
C LEU A 122 -4.10 17.16 -1.35
N LYS A 123 -4.66 18.18 -0.69
CA LYS A 123 -5.34 18.08 0.61
C LYS A 123 -6.35 16.93 0.71
N GLU A 124 -7.23 16.79 -0.27
CA GLU A 124 -8.26 15.75 -0.30
C GLU A 124 -7.65 14.34 -0.39
N PHE A 125 -6.70 14.15 -1.32
CA PHE A 125 -6.00 12.87 -1.45
C PHE A 125 -5.12 12.55 -0.23
N TYR A 126 -4.45 13.56 0.33
CA TYR A 126 -3.60 13.40 1.50
C TYR A 126 -4.41 12.99 2.74
N ALA A 127 -5.58 13.61 2.94
CA ALA A 127 -6.52 13.19 3.99
C ALA A 127 -7.02 11.76 3.76
N TYR A 128 -7.39 11.43 2.51
CA TYR A 128 -7.83 10.08 2.13
C TYR A 128 -6.77 9.01 2.45
N ILE A 129 -5.52 9.20 2.04
CA ILE A 129 -4.47 8.21 2.29
C ILE A 129 -4.12 8.10 3.78
N LYS A 130 -4.10 9.21 4.52
CA LYS A 130 -3.86 9.17 5.97
C LYS A 130 -4.96 8.42 6.72
N TYR A 131 -6.21 8.68 6.38
CA TYR A 131 -7.35 7.96 6.97
C TYR A 131 -7.24 6.44 6.73
N ASN A 132 -6.99 6.05 5.49
CA ASN A 132 -6.89 4.63 5.12
C ASN A 132 -5.67 3.92 5.74
N GLU A 133 -4.53 4.60 5.82
CA GLU A 133 -3.32 4.10 6.48
C GLU A 133 -3.56 3.88 7.97
N ILE A 134 -4.07 4.89 8.68
CA ILE A 134 -4.24 4.88 10.13
C ILE A 134 -5.32 3.90 10.59
N TYR A 135 -6.48 3.91 9.93
CA TYR A 135 -7.66 3.18 10.42
C TYR A 135 -7.84 1.80 9.78
N PHE A 136 -7.21 1.53 8.63
CA PHE A 136 -7.42 0.29 7.89
C PHE A 136 -6.11 -0.40 7.49
N ASN A 137 -4.95 0.14 7.87
CA ASN A 137 -3.63 -0.38 7.48
C ASN A 137 -3.53 -0.56 5.95
N LYS A 138 -4.09 0.37 5.17
CA LYS A 138 -4.02 0.38 3.69
C LYS A 138 -3.03 1.44 3.21
N ARG A 139 -1.94 1.00 2.60
CA ARG A 139 -0.83 1.85 2.12
C ARG A 139 -0.71 1.80 0.61
N ILE A 140 -0.64 2.97 -0.02
CA ILE A 140 -0.36 3.09 -1.45
C ILE A 140 1.08 2.66 -1.76
N THR A 141 1.32 2.07 -2.92
CA THR A 141 2.69 1.75 -3.36
C THR A 141 3.44 2.98 -3.86
N SER A 142 4.77 2.87 -4.03
CA SER A 142 5.60 3.97 -4.56
C SER A 142 5.15 4.43 -5.96
N GLY A 143 4.55 3.55 -6.78
CA GLY A 143 4.00 3.93 -8.09
C GLY A 143 2.88 4.96 -7.97
N VAL A 144 1.94 4.75 -7.05
CA VAL A 144 0.85 5.67 -6.76
C VAL A 144 1.36 6.94 -6.06
N TYR A 145 2.32 6.80 -5.14
CA TYR A 145 2.95 7.95 -4.48
C TYR A 145 3.61 8.90 -5.49
N MET A 146 4.35 8.37 -6.46
CA MET A 146 4.93 9.16 -7.55
C MET A 146 3.86 9.86 -8.40
N CYS A 147 2.69 9.24 -8.62
CA CYS A 147 1.58 9.88 -9.31
C CYS A 147 1.07 11.10 -8.53
N ALA A 148 0.91 10.97 -7.22
CA ALA A 148 0.51 12.09 -6.36
C ALA A 148 1.55 13.23 -6.41
N ILE A 149 2.84 12.92 -6.30
CA ILE A 149 3.91 13.92 -6.45
C ILE A 149 3.83 14.61 -7.81
N ALA A 150 3.68 13.86 -8.90
CA ALA A 150 3.62 14.43 -10.24
C ALA A 150 2.43 15.39 -10.41
N ILE A 151 1.27 15.03 -9.88
CA ILE A 151 0.07 15.88 -9.92
C ILE A 151 0.28 17.15 -9.12
N ALA A 152 0.85 17.05 -7.91
CA ALA A 152 1.16 18.20 -7.05
C ALA A 152 2.15 19.17 -7.70
N LEU A 153 3.11 18.64 -8.46
CA LEU A 153 4.08 19.43 -9.23
C LEU A 153 3.51 20.02 -10.53
N GLY A 154 2.30 19.62 -10.93
CA GLY A 154 1.57 20.22 -12.06
C GLY A 154 1.60 19.41 -13.36
N TYR A 155 2.11 18.17 -13.37
CA TYR A 155 1.95 17.28 -14.54
C TYR A 155 0.48 16.95 -14.76
N LYS A 156 0.08 16.81 -16.04
CA LYS A 156 -1.33 16.63 -16.44
C LYS A 156 -1.61 15.31 -17.13
N THR A 157 -0.58 14.68 -17.69
CA THR A 157 -0.72 13.38 -18.34
C THR A 157 0.34 12.42 -17.84
N ILE A 158 -0.11 11.34 -17.22
CA ILE A 158 0.74 10.33 -16.57
C ILE A 158 0.69 9.05 -17.41
N TYR A 159 1.86 8.50 -17.72
CA TYR A 159 2.02 7.24 -18.44
C TYR A 159 2.69 6.24 -17.50
N LEU A 160 2.01 5.11 -17.24
CA LEU A 160 2.42 4.13 -16.25
C LEU A 160 3.01 2.88 -16.91
N CYS A 161 4.08 2.38 -16.31
CA CYS A 161 4.72 1.10 -16.64
C CYS A 161 5.39 0.50 -15.39
N GLY A 162 5.71 -0.80 -15.42
CA GLY A 162 6.34 -1.48 -14.28
C GLY A 162 5.47 -1.50 -13.02
N ILE A 163 4.14 -1.38 -13.15
CA ILE A 163 3.19 -1.49 -12.05
C ILE A 163 2.32 -2.71 -12.34
N ASP A 164 2.63 -3.80 -11.64
CA ASP A 164 2.04 -5.14 -11.88
C ASP A 164 1.36 -5.71 -10.63
N PHE A 165 1.16 -4.87 -9.60
CA PHE A 165 0.50 -5.20 -8.33
C PHE A 165 1.03 -6.44 -7.61
N TYR A 166 2.28 -6.83 -7.89
CA TYR A 166 2.93 -8.02 -7.37
C TYR A 166 2.18 -9.33 -7.69
N GLU A 167 1.40 -9.34 -8.79
CA GLU A 167 0.74 -10.55 -9.30
C GLU A 167 1.68 -11.36 -10.22
N GLY A 168 1.45 -12.67 -10.29
CA GLY A 168 2.25 -13.60 -11.10
C GLY A 168 3.47 -14.20 -10.40
N ASP A 169 4.15 -15.13 -11.08
CA ASP A 169 5.32 -15.84 -10.53
C ASP A 169 6.58 -14.96 -10.51
N VAL A 170 6.70 -14.06 -11.50
CA VAL A 170 7.79 -13.09 -11.60
C VAL A 170 7.32 -11.78 -10.99
N ILE A 171 7.93 -11.36 -9.88
CA ILE A 171 7.51 -10.15 -9.14
C ILE A 171 8.34 -8.91 -9.54
N TYR A 172 9.59 -9.12 -9.94
CA TYR A 172 10.51 -8.10 -10.42
C TYR A 172 11.24 -8.60 -11.66
N PRO A 173 11.63 -7.72 -12.60
CA PRO A 173 12.34 -8.10 -13.82
C PRO A 173 13.84 -8.35 -13.61
N PHE A 174 14.29 -8.41 -12.35
CA PHE A 174 15.67 -8.58 -11.90
C PHE A 174 15.72 -9.31 -10.54
N GLU A 175 16.91 -9.77 -10.15
CA GLU A 175 17.14 -10.41 -8.85
C GLU A 175 17.05 -9.39 -7.71
N ALA A 176 15.88 -9.30 -7.07
CA ALA A 176 15.62 -8.33 -6.01
C ALA A 176 16.30 -8.70 -4.67
N MET A 177 16.56 -9.99 -4.42
CA MET A 177 17.21 -10.49 -3.21
C MET A 177 18.74 -10.54 -3.40
N SER A 178 19.30 -9.42 -3.84
CA SER A 178 20.74 -9.24 -4.03
C SER A 178 21.54 -9.31 -2.73
N THR A 179 22.87 -9.41 -2.86
CA THR A 179 23.79 -9.58 -1.72
C THR A 179 23.70 -8.42 -0.74
N ASN A 180 23.68 -7.18 -1.22
CA ASN A 180 23.66 -6.02 -0.33
C ASN A 180 22.27 -5.79 0.28
N ILE A 181 21.18 -6.12 -0.43
CA ILE A 181 19.82 -6.10 0.15
C ILE A 181 19.73 -7.06 1.34
N LYS A 182 20.21 -8.30 1.19
CA LYS A 182 20.28 -9.29 2.28
C LYS A 182 21.14 -8.82 3.46
N THR A 183 22.18 -8.03 3.17
CA THR A 183 23.09 -7.48 4.18
C THR A 183 22.45 -6.33 4.96
N ILE A 184 21.71 -5.44 4.29
CA ILE A 184 21.01 -4.31 4.92
C ILE A 184 19.83 -4.80 5.77
N PHE A 185 19.12 -5.83 5.30
CA PHE A 185 17.98 -6.44 6.00
C PHE A 185 18.28 -7.90 6.35
N PRO A 186 19.10 -8.14 7.39
CA PRO A 186 19.41 -9.51 7.81
C PRO A 186 18.12 -10.22 8.22
N GLY A 187 17.86 -11.39 7.63
CA GLY A 187 16.69 -12.22 7.93
C GLY A 187 15.47 -12.01 7.02
N ILE A 188 15.56 -11.14 6.01
CA ILE A 188 14.55 -11.07 4.95
C ILE A 188 14.47 -12.42 4.21
N LYS A 189 13.27 -13.02 4.15
CA LYS A 189 13.04 -14.34 3.55
C LYS A 189 12.74 -14.25 2.06
N ASP A 190 11.94 -13.26 1.68
CA ASP A 190 11.57 -12.94 0.32
C ASP A 190 11.43 -11.42 0.18
N PHE A 191 11.41 -10.93 -1.07
CA PHE A 191 11.23 -9.51 -1.38
C PHE A 191 9.79 -9.21 -1.79
N LYS A 192 8.81 -9.75 -1.06
CA LYS A 192 7.38 -9.52 -1.30
C LYS A 192 6.88 -8.24 -0.62
N PRO A 193 5.83 -7.60 -1.15
CA PRO A 193 5.24 -6.42 -0.52
C PRO A 193 4.64 -6.76 0.86
N SER A 194 4.63 -5.76 1.75
CA SER A 194 3.89 -5.83 3.02
C SER A 194 2.38 -5.98 2.80
N ASN A 195 1.69 -6.54 3.79
CA ASN A 195 0.24 -6.77 3.76
C ASN A 195 -0.63 -5.49 3.70
N CYS A 196 -0.04 -4.31 3.93
CA CYS A 196 -0.73 -3.05 3.79
C CYS A 196 -0.94 -2.63 2.33
N HIS A 197 -0.24 -3.26 1.39
CA HIS A 197 -0.40 -3.01 -0.04
C HIS A 197 -1.45 -3.95 -0.65
N SER A 198 -2.27 -3.42 -1.55
CA SER A 198 -3.20 -4.21 -2.36
C SER A 198 -3.40 -3.57 -3.72
N LYS A 199 -3.69 -4.42 -4.71
CA LYS A 199 -4.07 -4.01 -6.07
C LYS A 199 -5.27 -3.08 -6.05
N GLU A 200 -6.29 -3.47 -5.29
CA GLU A 200 -7.57 -2.79 -5.19
C GLU A 200 -7.36 -1.36 -4.68
N TYR A 201 -6.57 -1.20 -3.61
CA TYR A 201 -6.32 0.12 -3.03
C TYR A 201 -5.46 1.02 -3.92
N ASP A 202 -4.46 0.48 -4.61
CA ASP A 202 -3.68 1.25 -5.58
C ASP A 202 -4.55 1.73 -6.74
N ILE A 203 -5.43 0.88 -7.29
CA ILE A 203 -6.36 1.26 -8.37
C ILE A 203 -7.37 2.30 -7.87
N GLU A 204 -7.92 2.13 -6.68
CA GLU A 204 -8.84 3.08 -6.04
C GLU A 204 -8.17 4.45 -5.89
N ALA A 205 -6.96 4.48 -5.34
CA ALA A 205 -6.18 5.71 -5.14
C ALA A 205 -5.83 6.40 -6.47
N LEU A 206 -5.42 5.66 -7.50
CA LEU A 206 -5.14 6.22 -8.83
C LEU A 206 -6.39 6.79 -9.50
N LYS A 207 -7.54 6.10 -9.40
CA LYS A 207 -8.83 6.62 -9.90
C LYS A 207 -9.24 7.88 -9.16
N LEU A 208 -9.03 7.93 -7.84
CA LEU A 208 -9.31 9.10 -7.02
C LEU A 208 -8.45 10.29 -7.46
N LEU A 209 -7.13 10.13 -7.58
CA LEU A 209 -6.20 11.15 -8.10
C LEU A 209 -6.64 11.69 -9.47
N LYS A 210 -6.98 10.79 -10.40
CA LYS A 210 -7.50 11.15 -11.72
C LYS A 210 -8.77 12.00 -11.62
N SER A 211 -9.69 11.61 -10.74
CA SER A 211 -11.02 12.21 -10.64
C SER A 211 -11.02 13.58 -9.95
N ILE A 212 -10.26 13.75 -8.87
CA ILE A 212 -10.16 15.00 -8.12
C ILE A 212 -9.38 16.04 -8.93
N TYR A 213 -8.17 15.67 -9.37
CA TYR A 213 -7.21 16.62 -9.94
C TYR A 213 -7.30 16.75 -11.46
N LYS A 214 -8.27 16.07 -12.09
CA LYS A 214 -8.60 16.18 -13.52
C LYS A 214 -7.37 15.95 -14.41
N VAL A 215 -6.64 14.89 -14.14
CA VAL A 215 -5.48 14.46 -14.94
C VAL A 215 -5.82 13.23 -15.78
N ASN A 216 -4.96 12.92 -16.76
CA ASN A 216 -5.05 11.70 -17.55
C ASN A 216 -4.02 10.68 -17.06
N ILE A 217 -4.42 9.41 -17.02
CA ILE A 217 -3.56 8.29 -16.64
C ILE A 217 -3.70 7.21 -17.71
N TYR A 218 -2.58 6.83 -18.31
CA TYR A 218 -2.48 5.82 -19.36
C TYR A 218 -1.54 4.70 -18.95
N ALA A 219 -1.77 3.49 -19.46
CA ALA A 219 -0.82 2.38 -19.38
C ALA A 219 0.04 2.31 -20.65
N LEU A 220 1.29 1.87 -20.52
CA LEU A 220 2.23 1.70 -21.65
C LEU A 220 2.55 0.24 -21.99
N CYS A 221 2.12 -0.70 -21.16
CA CYS A 221 2.46 -2.12 -21.28
C CYS A 221 1.21 -2.92 -21.64
N ASP A 222 1.14 -3.38 -22.89
CA ASP A 222 -0.05 -4.00 -23.48
C ASP A 222 -0.53 -5.24 -22.68
N ASP A 223 0.41 -6.05 -22.19
CA ASP A 223 0.12 -7.31 -21.49
C ASP A 223 0.07 -7.16 -19.95
N SER A 224 0.17 -5.94 -19.43
CA SER A 224 0.15 -5.71 -17.98
C SER A 224 -1.27 -5.75 -17.41
N ILE A 225 -1.40 -6.21 -16.17
CA ILE A 225 -2.68 -6.17 -15.43
C ILE A 225 -3.21 -4.73 -15.32
N LEU A 226 -2.32 -3.74 -15.30
CA LEU A 226 -2.68 -2.32 -15.27
C LEU A 226 -3.53 -1.89 -16.47
N ALA A 227 -3.29 -2.47 -17.66
CA ALA A 227 -4.03 -2.16 -18.88
C ALA A 227 -5.52 -2.56 -18.82
N ASN A 228 -5.89 -3.44 -17.89
CA ASN A 228 -7.30 -3.79 -17.63
C ASN A 228 -8.05 -2.68 -16.86
N HIS A 229 -7.32 -1.76 -16.22
CA HIS A 229 -7.90 -0.73 -15.33
C HIS A 229 -7.71 0.69 -15.85
N PHE A 230 -6.67 0.93 -16.65
CA PHE A 230 -6.36 2.23 -17.25
C PHE A 230 -6.16 2.06 -18.76
N PRO A 231 -6.64 3.02 -19.58
CA PRO A 231 -6.53 2.91 -21.03
C PRO A 231 -5.07 2.85 -21.48
N LEU A 232 -4.78 2.01 -22.48
CA LEU A 232 -3.49 2.05 -23.16
C LEU A 232 -3.30 3.43 -23.82
N SER A 233 -2.08 3.96 -23.74
CA SER A 233 -1.71 5.15 -24.50
C SER A 233 -1.85 4.88 -26.01
N ILE A 234 -2.18 5.92 -26.78
CA ILE A 234 -2.37 5.81 -28.23
C ILE A 234 -1.03 5.42 -28.88
N ASN A 235 -1.09 4.45 -29.80
CA ASN A 235 0.05 4.14 -30.65
C ASN A 235 0.25 5.29 -31.65
N ILE A 236 1.26 6.13 -31.40
CA ILE A 236 1.64 7.25 -32.27
C ILE A 236 2.84 6.91 -33.15
N ASN A 237 3.16 5.61 -33.27
CA ASN A 237 4.29 5.08 -34.01
C ASN A 237 5.63 5.73 -33.58
N ASN A 238 5.79 5.97 -32.27
CA ASN A 238 7.04 6.49 -31.73
C ASN A 238 8.16 5.42 -31.82
N ASN A 239 9.41 5.86 -31.74
CA ASN A 239 10.58 5.01 -31.68
C ASN A 239 11.33 5.23 -30.37
N PHE A 240 12.07 4.21 -29.94
CA PHE A 240 12.90 4.28 -28.75
C PHE A 240 14.13 3.40 -28.95
N THR A 241 15.32 3.96 -28.71
CA THR A 241 16.57 3.21 -28.75
C THR A 241 16.82 2.60 -27.39
N LEU A 242 16.59 1.29 -27.27
CA LEU A 242 16.85 0.54 -26.05
C LEU A 242 18.35 0.23 -25.90
N GLU A 243 19.03 0.98 -25.04
CA GLU A 243 20.46 0.81 -24.75
C GLU A 243 20.67 -0.21 -23.62
N ASN A 244 21.66 -1.11 -23.79
CA ASN A 244 22.09 -2.03 -22.73
C ASN A 244 22.95 -1.30 -21.69
N LYS A 245 22.89 -1.74 -20.42
CA LYS A 245 23.86 -1.27 -19.42
C LYS A 245 25.25 -1.89 -19.67
N HIS A 246 26.29 -1.19 -19.22
CA HIS A 246 27.66 -1.72 -19.26
C HIS A 246 27.80 -2.87 -18.25
N ASN A 247 28.67 -3.85 -18.50
CA ASN A 247 28.84 -5.03 -17.62
C ASN A 247 29.23 -4.66 -16.17
N ASN A 248 29.91 -3.53 -15.97
CA ASN A 248 30.34 -3.01 -14.66
C ASN A 248 29.38 -1.94 -14.09
N SER A 249 28.16 -1.86 -14.62
CA SER A 249 27.12 -1.00 -14.07
C SER A 249 26.74 -1.40 -12.65
N ILE A 250 26.38 -0.41 -11.84
CA ILE A 250 25.81 -0.64 -10.51
C ILE A 250 24.47 -1.37 -10.71
N ASN A 251 24.37 -2.55 -10.12
CA ASN A 251 23.20 -3.45 -10.18
C ASN A 251 22.80 -3.97 -8.79
N ASP A 252 23.40 -3.43 -7.73
CA ASP A 252 23.03 -3.68 -6.35
C ASP A 252 23.08 -2.36 -5.56
N ILE A 253 22.31 -2.26 -4.48
CA ILE A 253 22.36 -1.10 -3.59
C ILE A 253 23.73 -1.03 -2.92
N LEU A 254 24.34 0.15 -2.86
CA LEU A 254 25.67 0.28 -2.25
C LEU A 254 25.57 0.31 -0.73
N LEU A 255 26.49 -0.40 -0.08
CA LEU A 255 26.69 -0.31 1.35
C LEU A 255 27.44 0.99 1.70
N THR A 256 27.33 1.41 2.95
CA THR A 256 28.00 2.62 3.46
C THR A 256 29.06 2.24 4.48
N ASP A 257 30.23 2.84 4.39
CA ASP A 257 31.27 2.74 5.42
C ASP A 257 30.81 3.29 6.77
N ASN A 258 31.37 2.75 7.87
CA ASN A 258 31.03 3.18 9.22
C ASN A 258 31.84 4.42 9.65
N THR A 259 31.70 5.52 8.89
CA THR A 259 32.22 6.83 9.31
C THR A 259 31.48 7.33 10.56
N PRO A 260 31.99 8.35 11.28
CA PRO A 260 31.28 8.91 12.43
C PRO A 260 29.85 9.35 12.11
N GLY A 261 29.64 10.02 10.97
CA GLY A 261 28.31 10.49 10.53
C GLY A 261 27.36 9.34 10.19
N VAL A 262 27.83 8.33 9.45
CA VAL A 262 27.01 7.15 9.13
C VAL A 262 26.66 6.35 10.39
N SER A 263 27.62 6.20 11.31
CA SER A 263 27.41 5.49 12.57
C SER A 263 26.40 6.20 13.46
N PHE A 264 26.51 7.53 13.57
CA PHE A 264 25.53 8.36 14.27
C PHE A 264 24.13 8.19 13.68
N TYR A 265 23.99 8.33 12.36
CA TYR A 265 22.71 8.18 11.66
C TYR A 265 22.09 6.79 11.87
N LYS A 266 22.88 5.73 11.67
CA LYS A 266 22.41 4.34 11.85
C LYS A 266 22.01 4.06 13.30
N ASN A 267 22.68 4.67 14.29
CA ASN A 267 22.35 4.48 15.70
C ASN A 267 21.02 5.14 16.06
N GLN A 268 20.76 6.36 15.59
CA GLN A 268 19.46 7.01 15.77
C GLN A 268 18.34 6.21 15.10
N LEU A 269 18.51 5.85 13.82
CA LEU A 269 17.51 5.10 13.08
C LEU A 269 17.19 3.74 13.75
N LYS A 270 18.20 3.05 14.31
CA LYS A 270 18.00 1.80 15.07
C LYS A 270 17.20 2.02 16.36
N ALA A 271 17.49 3.09 17.10
CA ALA A 271 16.78 3.40 18.35
C ALA A 271 15.29 3.66 18.06
N ASP A 272 15.01 4.48 17.05
CA ASP A 272 13.65 4.84 16.65
C ASP A 272 12.87 3.66 16.09
N ASN A 273 13.48 2.89 15.18
CA ASN A 273 12.85 1.71 14.61
C ASN A 273 12.49 0.68 15.68
N LYS A 274 13.32 0.54 16.72
CA LYS A 274 13.03 -0.33 17.87
C LYS A 274 11.81 0.18 18.65
N ILE A 275 11.70 1.49 18.86
CA ILE A 275 10.54 2.11 19.51
C ILE A 275 9.26 1.85 18.68
N MET A 276 9.31 2.11 17.38
CA MET A 276 8.18 1.89 16.47
C MET A 276 7.75 0.42 16.42
N LEU A 277 8.71 -0.50 16.33
CA LEU A 277 8.44 -1.94 16.35
C LEU A 277 7.78 -2.38 17.66
N ASN A 278 8.24 -1.86 18.80
CA ASN A 278 7.61 -2.13 20.09
C ASN A 278 6.17 -1.62 20.14
N PHE A 279 5.91 -0.39 19.68
CA PHE A 279 4.55 0.15 19.57
C PHE A 279 3.66 -0.73 18.68
N TYR A 280 4.16 -1.15 17.52
CA TYR A 280 3.44 -2.03 16.61
C TYR A 280 3.07 -3.37 17.27
N ASN A 281 4.02 -4.00 17.94
CA ASN A 281 3.79 -5.27 18.65
C ASN A 281 2.75 -5.11 19.78
N ILE A 282 2.81 -4.00 20.53
CA ILE A 282 1.83 -3.69 21.57
C ILE A 282 0.44 -3.51 20.96
N LEU A 283 0.30 -2.77 19.86
CA LEU A 283 -0.98 -2.57 19.17
C LEU A 283 -1.54 -3.91 18.66
N HIS A 284 -0.73 -4.71 17.97
CA HIS A 284 -1.15 -6.04 17.46
C HIS A 284 -1.58 -6.99 18.57
N SER A 285 -0.85 -7.02 19.70
CA SER A 285 -1.25 -7.83 20.85
C SER A 285 -2.62 -7.42 21.40
N LYS A 286 -2.92 -6.11 21.44
CA LYS A 286 -4.21 -5.58 21.88
C LYS A 286 -5.33 -5.93 20.89
N ASP A 287 -5.08 -5.84 19.59
CA ASP A 287 -6.08 -6.21 18.56
C ASP A 287 -6.43 -7.70 18.62
N ASN A 288 -5.44 -8.57 18.80
CA ASN A 288 -5.67 -10.00 19.00
C ASN A 288 -6.49 -10.27 20.27
N LEU A 289 -6.20 -9.56 21.36
CA LEU A 289 -6.97 -9.66 22.60
C LEU A 289 -8.41 -9.17 22.40
N ILE A 290 -8.62 -8.04 21.72
CA ILE A 290 -9.97 -7.52 21.40
C ILE A 290 -10.74 -8.52 20.54
N LYS A 291 -10.11 -9.10 19.52
CA LYS A 291 -10.74 -10.12 18.66
C LYS A 291 -11.13 -11.37 19.46
N PHE A 292 -10.27 -11.81 20.37
CA PHE A 292 -10.55 -12.91 21.29
C PHE A 292 -11.74 -12.59 22.20
N LEU A 293 -11.72 -11.44 22.89
CA LEU A 293 -12.79 -11.01 23.79
C LEU A 293 -14.13 -10.84 23.05
N ASN A 294 -14.13 -10.29 21.84
CA ASN A 294 -15.34 -10.16 21.03
C ASN A 294 -15.95 -11.53 20.67
N LYS A 295 -15.10 -12.53 20.41
CA LYS A 295 -15.55 -13.91 20.18
C LYS A 295 -16.18 -14.49 21.45
N GLU A 296 -15.57 -14.30 22.62
CA GLU A 296 -16.14 -14.75 23.89
C GLU A 296 -17.48 -14.05 24.22
N ILE A 297 -17.54 -12.73 24.06
CA ILE A 297 -18.77 -11.95 24.24
C ILE A 297 -19.87 -12.45 23.31
N ALA A 298 -19.56 -12.78 22.05
CA ALA A 298 -20.54 -13.33 21.11
C ALA A 298 -21.07 -14.70 21.57
N VAL A 299 -20.20 -15.57 22.09
CA VAL A 299 -20.60 -16.87 22.67
C VAL A 299 -21.50 -16.66 23.90
N LEU A 300 -21.11 -15.77 24.82
CA LEU A 300 -21.88 -15.46 26.02
C LEU A 300 -23.25 -14.83 25.70
N LYS A 301 -23.31 -13.92 24.73
CA LYS A 301 -24.58 -13.36 24.22
C LYS A 301 -25.48 -14.45 23.66
N LYS A 302 -24.94 -15.40 22.90
CA LYS A 302 -25.71 -16.53 22.37
C LYS A 302 -26.25 -17.42 23.49
N GLN A 303 -25.43 -17.74 24.49
CA GLN A 303 -25.84 -18.56 25.64
C GLN A 303 -26.88 -17.85 26.51
N THR A 304 -26.71 -16.57 26.81
CA THR A 304 -27.69 -15.79 27.58
C THR A 304 -29.01 -15.67 26.84
N THR A 305 -28.98 -15.42 25.52
CA THR A 305 -30.19 -15.41 24.68
C THR A 305 -30.90 -16.76 24.69
N GLN A 306 -30.15 -17.88 24.56
CA GLN A 306 -30.71 -19.22 24.63
C GLN A 306 -31.31 -19.53 26.01
N ARG A 307 -30.63 -19.18 27.10
CA ARG A 307 -31.16 -19.36 28.46
C ARG A 307 -32.40 -18.50 28.71
N ALA A 308 -32.41 -17.25 28.27
CA ALA A 308 -33.58 -16.37 28.39
C ALA A 308 -34.77 -16.92 27.58
N LYS A 309 -34.51 -17.40 26.35
CA LYS A 309 -35.53 -18.08 25.54
C LYS A 309 -36.07 -19.32 26.25
N ALA A 310 -35.21 -20.20 26.75
CA ALA A 310 -35.63 -21.39 27.49
C ALA A 310 -36.45 -21.03 28.73
N ARG A 311 -36.06 -20.00 29.49
CA ARG A 311 -36.82 -19.51 30.65
C ARG A 311 -38.22 -19.05 30.26
N ILE A 312 -38.36 -18.26 29.20
CA ILE A 312 -39.66 -17.81 28.68
C ILE A 312 -40.51 -19.01 28.23
N GLN A 313 -39.90 -19.92 27.47
CA GLN A 313 -40.58 -21.11 26.94
C GLN A 313 -41.00 -22.10 28.03
N ASN A 314 -40.31 -22.11 29.17
CA ASN A 314 -40.64 -22.96 30.30
C ASN A 314 -41.80 -22.43 31.16
N HIS A 315 -42.24 -21.18 30.99
CA HIS A 315 -43.42 -20.70 31.71
C HIS A 315 -44.69 -21.39 31.21
N LEU A 316 -45.56 -21.80 32.15
CA LEU A 316 -46.83 -22.45 31.85
C LEU A 316 -47.67 -21.67 30.83
N SER A 317 -47.76 -20.35 30.97
CA SER A 317 -48.49 -19.47 30.06
C SER A 317 -47.99 -19.55 28.62
N TYR A 318 -46.67 -19.64 28.41
CA TYR A 318 -46.10 -19.83 27.07
C TYR A 318 -46.43 -21.22 26.52
N LYS A 319 -46.22 -22.29 27.29
CA LYS A 319 -46.54 -23.67 26.89
C LYS A 319 -48.02 -23.81 26.50
N LEU A 320 -48.92 -23.22 27.29
CA LEU A 320 -50.36 -23.21 27.03
C LEU A 320 -50.72 -22.38 25.80
N GLY A 321 -50.19 -21.15 25.69
CA GLY A 321 -50.42 -20.29 24.52
C GLY A 321 -49.95 -20.93 23.21
N GLN A 322 -48.79 -21.59 23.22
CA GLN A 322 -48.27 -22.34 22.09
C GLN A 322 -49.21 -23.50 21.69
N ALA A 323 -49.69 -24.28 22.66
CA ALA A 323 -50.63 -25.38 22.41
C ALA A 323 -51.97 -24.89 21.85
N LEU A 324 -52.51 -23.77 22.34
CA LEU A 324 -53.73 -23.14 21.82
C LEU A 324 -53.57 -22.73 20.36
N ILE A 325 -52.47 -22.04 20.01
CA ILE A 325 -52.22 -21.57 18.63
C ILE A 325 -52.03 -22.74 17.66
N ILE A 326 -51.36 -23.81 18.06
CA ILE A 326 -51.12 -24.98 17.20
C ILE A 326 -52.44 -25.74 16.96
N ASN A 327 -53.21 -26.00 18.01
CA ASN A 327 -54.39 -26.87 17.94
C ASN A 327 -55.65 -26.15 17.44
N SER A 328 -55.72 -24.82 17.53
CA SER A 328 -56.85 -24.02 16.99
C SER A 328 -56.99 -24.07 15.47
N LYS A 329 -55.98 -24.57 14.75
CA LYS A 329 -55.98 -24.66 13.28
C LYS A 329 -56.69 -25.89 12.71
N SER A 330 -57.21 -26.79 13.54
CA SER A 330 -57.92 -27.98 13.08
C SER A 330 -59.08 -28.35 13.99
N VAL A 331 -60.15 -28.91 13.42
CA VAL A 331 -61.36 -29.32 14.18
C VAL A 331 -61.04 -30.41 15.20
N LEU A 332 -60.25 -31.42 14.81
CA LEU A 332 -59.77 -32.48 15.70
C LEU A 332 -58.86 -31.93 16.80
N GLY A 333 -57.95 -31.00 16.47
CA GLY A 333 -57.10 -30.31 17.43
C GLY A 333 -57.92 -29.57 18.49
N PHE A 334 -58.97 -28.86 18.07
CA PHE A 334 -59.88 -28.15 18.96
C PHE A 334 -60.64 -29.09 19.91
N LEU A 335 -61.13 -30.23 19.42
CA LEU A 335 -61.82 -31.23 20.25
C LEU A 335 -60.90 -31.88 21.30
N SER A 336 -59.64 -32.13 20.93
CA SER A 336 -58.63 -32.71 21.84
C SER A 336 -58.02 -31.70 22.83
N LEU A 337 -58.27 -30.41 22.62
CA LEU A 337 -57.62 -29.30 23.33
C LEU A 337 -57.80 -29.31 24.85
N PRO A 338 -58.98 -29.63 25.44
CA PRO A 338 -59.14 -29.69 26.89
C PRO A 338 -58.20 -30.72 27.56
N PHE A 339 -58.03 -31.88 26.91
CA PHE A 339 -57.16 -32.94 27.41
C PHE A 339 -55.67 -32.57 27.28
N ILE A 340 -55.28 -31.93 26.17
CA ILE A 340 -53.91 -31.45 25.94
C ILE A 340 -53.53 -30.37 26.97
N ILE A 341 -54.43 -29.42 27.24
CA ILE A 341 -54.22 -28.37 28.25
C ILE A 341 -54.02 -28.99 29.64
N LEU A 342 -54.89 -29.93 30.03
CA LEU A 342 -54.81 -30.60 31.32
C LEU A 342 -53.49 -31.38 31.47
N SER A 343 -53.08 -32.09 30.43
CA SER A 343 -51.79 -32.81 30.39
C SER A 343 -50.60 -31.87 30.60
N ILE A 344 -50.54 -30.73 29.89
CA ILE A 344 -49.47 -29.74 30.04
C ILE A 344 -49.41 -29.18 31.48
N VAL A 345 -50.56 -28.90 32.10
CA VAL A 345 -50.61 -28.40 33.48
C VAL A 345 -50.10 -29.43 34.48
N ILE A 346 -50.49 -30.70 34.35
CA ILE A 346 -50.04 -31.78 35.23
C ILE A 346 -48.54 -31.99 35.09
N SER A 347 -48.02 -32.13 33.86
CA SER A 347 -46.59 -32.32 33.62
C SER A 347 -45.77 -31.13 34.12
N HIS A 348 -46.25 -29.89 33.94
CA HIS A 348 -45.54 -28.71 34.45
C HIS A 348 -45.47 -28.67 35.98
N LYS A 349 -46.50 -29.14 36.69
CA LYS A 349 -46.49 -29.26 38.16
C LYS A 349 -45.58 -30.37 38.68
N GLN A 350 -45.26 -31.37 37.86
CA GLN A 350 -44.32 -32.45 38.22
C GLN A 350 -42.85 -32.06 37.94
N GLU A 351 -42.62 -31.13 37.00
CA GLU A 351 -41.29 -30.63 36.64
C GLU A 351 -40.79 -29.47 37.54
N GLN A 352 -41.67 -28.87 38.36
CA GLN A 352 -41.33 -27.85 39.37
C GLN A 352 -41.25 -28.49 40.75
#